data_AF-A0A7H0FUV0-F1
#
_entry.id   AF-A0A7H0FUV0-F1
#
_cell.length_a   1.000
_cell.length_b   1.000
_cell.length_c   1.000
_cell.angle_alpha   90.00
_cell.angle_beta   90.00
_cell.angle_gamma   90.00
#
_symmetry.space_group_name_H-M   'P 1'
#
loop_
_entity.id
_entity.type
_entity.pdbx_description
1 polymer ?
#
loop_
_entity_poly.entity_id
_entity_poly.type
_entity_poly.pdbx_seq_one_letter_code
_entity_poly.pdbx_strand_id
1 'polypeptide(L)'
;MKTLALALLPVLALSAFGVAHSRDVGAPADSIIQRCETTDGNAVYTDKPCALFQAQPTRLSDDLAIRLALAAAESRSDATAMGAYADAGASLQVVVPGRRSAAAGCARSPDQLSRDLVGAFALHDVNRVAESYHWAGMNQRQALPVMKQLERLSTQPLSDARFLAAWIGSGEDAAHAMPRDAGLMQLVFADHSGRIVDFNVRRYAGCYFIAA
;
A
#
# COMPACT_ATOMS: atom_id res chain seq x y z
N MET A 1 58.14 -25.18 63.82
CA MET A 1 57.51 -24.04 64.51
C MET A 1 57.00 -23.07 63.45
N LYS A 2 55.71 -22.69 63.51
CA LYS A 2 55.03 -21.56 62.84
C LYS A 2 55.06 -21.54 61.29
N THR A 3 54.04 -22.03 60.59
CA THR A 3 52.72 -21.43 60.23
C THR A 3 52.74 -20.16 59.36
N LEU A 4 51.94 -20.24 58.27
CA LEU A 4 51.28 -19.19 57.47
C LEU A 4 52.16 -18.43 56.44
N ALA A 5 51.71 -18.05 55.25
CA ALA A 5 50.53 -18.34 54.44
C ALA A 5 50.66 -17.60 53.09
N LEU A 6 49.98 -18.14 52.07
CA LEU A 6 49.28 -17.43 50.99
C LEU A 6 50.04 -16.38 50.13
N ALA A 7 50.24 -16.71 48.86
CA ALA A 7 49.54 -16.00 47.76
C ALA A 7 49.78 -16.72 46.43
N LEU A 8 48.76 -17.43 45.96
CA LEU A 8 48.63 -17.90 44.58
C LEU A 8 48.34 -16.71 43.65
N LEU A 9 48.99 -16.69 42.49
CA LEU A 9 48.52 -16.00 41.28
C LEU A 9 48.84 -16.91 40.08
N PRO A 10 47.84 -17.53 39.41
CA PRO A 10 48.03 -18.04 38.07
C PRO A 10 47.62 -16.97 37.03
N VAL A 11 48.49 -16.88 36.03
CA VAL A 11 48.44 -16.00 34.87
C VAL A 11 47.21 -16.26 34.01
N LEU A 12 46.65 -15.15 33.49
CA LEU A 12 45.55 -15.04 32.56
C LEU A 12 45.62 -16.00 31.36
N ALA A 13 44.59 -16.84 31.20
CA ALA A 13 44.27 -17.47 29.92
C ALA A 13 43.31 -16.56 29.15
N LEU A 14 43.77 -15.97 28.04
CA LEU A 14 42.93 -15.28 27.06
C LEU A 14 42.08 -16.31 26.31
N SER A 15 40.82 -16.48 26.71
CA SER A 15 39.80 -17.13 25.92
C SER A 15 39.26 -16.14 24.88
N ALA A 16 39.62 -16.37 23.61
CA ALA A 16 39.00 -15.72 22.47
C ALA A 16 37.56 -16.22 22.32
N PHE A 17 36.62 -15.60 23.02
CA PHE A 17 35.19 -15.76 22.73
C PHE A 17 34.88 -15.05 21.42
N GLY A 18 34.77 -15.82 20.34
CA GLY A 18 34.12 -15.36 19.12
C GLY A 18 32.67 -15.00 19.46
N VAL A 19 32.38 -13.70 19.49
CA VAL A 19 31.01 -13.21 19.61
C VAL A 19 30.30 -13.59 18.32
N ALA A 20 29.51 -14.66 18.36
CA ALA A 20 28.48 -14.89 17.37
C ALA A 20 27.49 -13.73 17.52
N HIS A 21 27.64 -12.71 16.68
CA HIS A 21 26.60 -11.70 16.50
C HIS A 21 25.40 -12.42 15.91
N SER A 22 24.48 -12.83 16.78
CA SER A 22 23.09 -13.04 16.41
C SER A 22 22.65 -11.75 15.72
N ARG A 23 22.53 -11.79 14.40
CA ARG A 23 21.78 -10.78 13.68
C ARG A 23 20.36 -10.95 14.17
N ASP A 24 19.95 -10.10 15.11
CA ASP A 24 18.55 -9.78 15.30
C ASP A 24 18.07 -9.28 13.95
N VAL A 25 17.48 -10.19 13.17
CA VAL A 25 16.63 -9.84 12.05
C VAL A 25 15.50 -9.07 12.70
N GLY A 26 15.62 -7.74 12.68
CA GLY A 26 14.53 -6.85 13.01
C GLY A 26 13.34 -7.30 12.20
N ALA A 27 12.34 -7.84 12.90
CA ALA A 27 11.08 -8.18 12.29
C ALA A 27 10.55 -6.93 11.58
N PRO A 28 10.20 -6.97 10.28
CA PRO A 28 9.46 -5.89 9.68
C PRO A 28 8.11 -5.84 10.39
N ALA A 29 7.93 -4.83 11.26
CA ALA A 29 6.66 -4.53 11.91
C ALA A 29 5.77 -3.67 10.99
N ASP A 30 5.67 -4.05 9.73
CA ASP A 30 4.61 -3.61 8.82
C ASP A 30 3.63 -4.78 8.68
N SER A 31 2.60 -4.81 9.53
CA SER A 31 1.55 -5.83 9.50
C SER A 31 0.61 -5.59 8.32
N ILE A 32 1.10 -5.75 7.10
CA ILE A 32 0.29 -5.77 5.89
C ILE A 32 -0.29 -7.18 5.76
N ILE A 33 -1.62 -7.30 5.86
CA ILE A 33 -2.31 -8.56 5.59
C ILE A 33 -2.11 -8.90 4.10
N GLN A 34 -1.43 -10.01 3.81
CA GLN A 34 -1.18 -10.54 2.47
C GLN A 34 -2.03 -11.78 2.21
N ARG A 35 -2.37 -12.03 0.94
CA ARG A 35 -3.07 -13.22 0.48
C ARG A 35 -2.07 -14.26 -0.02
N CYS A 36 -2.12 -15.44 0.58
CA CYS A 36 -1.31 -16.61 0.25
C CYS A 36 -2.22 -17.71 -0.33
N GLU A 37 -1.68 -18.54 -1.22
CA GLU A 37 -2.38 -19.68 -1.82
C GLU A 37 -1.71 -20.98 -1.36
N THR A 38 -2.48 -21.87 -0.73
CA THR A 38 -1.98 -23.18 -0.27
C THR A 38 -1.84 -24.13 -1.45
N THR A 39 -1.13 -25.23 -1.24
CA THR A 39 -1.02 -26.32 -2.22
C THR A 39 -2.36 -26.91 -2.64
N ASP A 40 -3.38 -26.78 -1.78
CA ASP A 40 -4.75 -27.25 -2.04
C ASP A 40 -5.59 -26.21 -2.82
N GLY A 41 -4.99 -25.08 -3.23
CA GLY A 41 -5.66 -23.98 -3.95
C GLY A 41 -6.49 -23.05 -3.06
N ASN A 42 -6.41 -23.18 -1.73
CA ASN A 42 -7.17 -22.35 -0.80
C ASN A 42 -6.43 -21.04 -0.48
N ALA A 43 -7.17 -19.95 -0.35
CA ALA A 43 -6.61 -18.64 0.02
C ALA A 43 -6.51 -18.49 1.54
N VAL A 44 -5.34 -18.09 2.04
CA VAL A 44 -5.06 -17.76 3.44
C VAL A 44 -4.62 -16.30 3.52
N TYR A 45 -5.20 -15.53 4.43
CA TYR A 45 -4.83 -14.14 4.65
C TYR A 45 -4.08 -14.02 5.96
N THR A 46 -2.88 -13.45 5.93
CA THR A 46 -2.01 -13.41 7.10
C THR A 46 -1.08 -12.21 7.04
N ASP A 47 -0.65 -11.73 8.19
CA ASP A 47 0.41 -10.74 8.38
C ASP A 47 1.81 -11.39 8.49
N LYS A 48 1.89 -12.73 8.36
CA LYS A 48 3.12 -13.53 8.42
C LYS A 48 3.51 -14.04 7.03
N PRO A 49 4.79 -14.38 6.77
CA PRO A 49 5.22 -14.88 5.46
C PRO A 49 4.48 -16.15 5.04
N CYS A 50 4.04 -16.22 3.78
CA CYS A 50 3.23 -17.33 3.24
C CYS A 50 3.86 -18.72 3.45
N ALA A 51 5.19 -18.81 3.46
CA ALA A 51 5.93 -20.07 3.66
C ALA A 51 5.59 -20.76 5.00
N LEU A 52 5.18 -20.00 6.03
CA LEU A 52 4.77 -20.57 7.32
C LEU A 52 3.48 -21.40 7.24
N PHE A 53 2.66 -21.16 6.22
CA PHE A 53 1.39 -21.87 5.99
C PHE A 53 1.50 -22.87 4.83
N GLN A 54 2.73 -23.23 4.43
CA GLN A 54 2.99 -24.03 3.21
C GLN A 54 2.30 -23.43 1.97
N ALA A 55 2.19 -22.10 1.95
CA ALA A 55 1.50 -21.35 0.92
C ALA A 55 2.50 -20.49 0.15
N GLN A 56 2.15 -20.13 -1.08
CA GLN A 56 2.91 -19.20 -1.90
C GLN A 56 2.14 -17.88 -2.05
N PRO A 57 2.82 -16.73 -2.16
CA PRO A 57 2.15 -15.49 -2.54
C PRO A 57 1.42 -15.70 -3.87
N THR A 58 0.17 -15.24 -3.98
CA THR A 58 -0.58 -15.37 -5.24
C THR A 58 0.22 -14.69 -6.36
N ARG A 59 0.61 -15.46 -7.38
CA ARG A 59 1.30 -14.94 -8.57
C ARG A 59 0.34 -14.01 -9.33
N LEU A 60 0.84 -12.87 -9.78
CA LEU A 60 0.17 -12.07 -10.81
C LEU A 60 0.02 -12.94 -12.08
N SER A 61 -1.02 -12.69 -12.88
CA SER A 61 -1.24 -13.45 -14.12
C SER A 61 -0.06 -13.29 -15.09
N ASP A 62 0.21 -14.32 -15.90
CA ASP A 62 1.35 -14.33 -16.84
C ASP A 62 1.27 -13.18 -17.86
N ASP A 63 0.06 -12.85 -18.34
CA ASP A 63 -0.16 -11.71 -19.25
C ASP A 63 0.19 -10.37 -18.58
N LEU A 64 -0.16 -10.20 -17.31
CA LEU A 64 0.17 -9.00 -16.55
C LEU A 64 1.68 -8.91 -16.28
N ALA A 65 2.32 -10.04 -15.98
CA ALA A 65 3.77 -10.11 -15.79
C ALA A 65 4.53 -9.72 -17.07
N ILE A 66 4.07 -10.19 -18.24
CA ILE A 66 4.66 -9.84 -19.54
C ILE A 66 4.50 -8.34 -19.83
N ARG A 67 3.31 -7.77 -19.59
CA ARG A 67 3.05 -6.34 -19.80
C ARG A 67 3.91 -5.46 -18.90
N LEU A 68 4.11 -5.84 -17.65
CA LEU A 68 5.03 -5.12 -16.74
C LEU A 68 6.48 -5.19 -17.22
N ALA A 69 6.94 -6.35 -17.71
CA ALA A 69 8.31 -6.52 -18.21
C ALA A 69 8.60 -5.65 -19.44
N LEU A 70 7.63 -5.54 -20.36
CA LEU A 70 7.72 -4.71 -21.55
C LEU A 70 7.73 -3.21 -21.20
N ALA A 71 6.84 -2.75 -20.32
CA ALA A 71 6.82 -1.37 -19.85
C ALA A 71 8.12 -0.98 -19.12
N ALA A 72 8.73 -1.92 -18.38
CA ALA A 72 10.02 -1.73 -17.74
C ALA A 72 11.20 -1.73 -18.72
N ALA A 73 11.05 -2.25 -19.94
CA ALA A 73 12.07 -2.18 -20.99
C ALA A 73 12.05 -0.82 -21.71
N GLU A 74 10.86 -0.24 -21.91
CA GLU A 74 10.69 1.10 -22.52
C GLU A 74 11.21 2.23 -21.62
N SER A 75 11.12 2.07 -20.30
CA SER A 75 11.63 3.05 -19.34
C SER A 75 13.15 3.02 -19.13
N ARG A 76 13.86 2.06 -19.75
CA ARG A 76 15.31 1.85 -19.58
C ARG A 76 16.18 2.51 -20.65
N SER A 77 15.68 3.52 -21.35
CA SER A 77 16.51 4.35 -22.25
C SER A 77 17.47 5.31 -21.54
N ASP A 78 17.58 5.26 -20.21
CA ASP A 78 18.72 5.81 -19.46
C ASP A 78 19.66 4.70 -18.97
N ALA A 79 20.83 4.63 -19.61
CA ALA A 79 21.88 3.66 -19.36
C ALA A 79 22.67 3.96 -18.08
N THR A 80 22.17 3.61 -16.90
CA THR A 80 23.02 3.24 -15.73
C THR A 80 22.22 2.54 -14.63
N ALA A 81 22.08 1.22 -14.70
CA ALA A 81 21.90 0.35 -13.52
C ALA A 81 21.95 -1.13 -13.92
N MET A 82 23.10 -1.59 -14.38
CA MET A 82 23.43 -3.01 -14.32
C MET A 82 23.92 -3.29 -12.89
N GLY A 83 23.01 -3.67 -11.99
CA GLY A 83 23.38 -4.11 -10.64
C GLY A 83 22.38 -3.79 -9.54
N ALA A 84 21.29 -4.56 -9.45
CA ALA A 84 20.55 -4.76 -8.20
C ALA A 84 19.58 -5.94 -8.35
N TYR A 85 20.10 -7.16 -8.41
CA TYR A 85 19.30 -8.32 -7.98
C TYR A 85 19.35 -8.34 -6.46
N ALA A 86 18.45 -7.59 -5.82
CA ALA A 86 18.30 -7.59 -4.37
C ALA A 86 16.82 -7.77 -3.99
N ASP A 87 16.60 -8.90 -3.33
CA ASP A 87 15.49 -9.25 -2.44
C ASP A 87 14.08 -9.48 -3.06
N ALA A 88 13.65 -10.75 -3.04
CA ALA A 88 12.31 -11.20 -3.43
C ALA A 88 11.21 -10.76 -2.44
N GLY A 89 11.55 -9.99 -1.39
CA GLY A 89 10.61 -9.35 -0.47
C GLY A 89 10.38 -7.86 -0.69
N ALA A 90 11.13 -7.20 -1.58
CA ALA A 90 10.87 -5.81 -1.91
C ALA A 90 9.55 -5.75 -2.67
N SER A 91 8.51 -5.13 -2.08
CA SER A 91 7.28 -4.81 -2.78
C SER A 91 7.70 -4.12 -4.06
N LEU A 92 7.47 -4.76 -5.22
CA LEU A 92 7.66 -4.13 -6.50
C LEU A 92 6.78 -2.89 -6.47
N GLN A 93 7.39 -1.74 -6.18
CA GLN A 93 6.74 -0.47 -6.34
C GLN A 93 6.60 -0.33 -7.84
N VAL A 94 5.48 -0.83 -8.36
CA VAL A 94 5.02 -0.47 -9.69
C VAL A 94 4.80 1.03 -9.60
N VAL A 95 5.83 1.78 -10.03
CA VAL A 95 5.76 3.23 -10.16
C VAL A 95 4.83 3.48 -11.33
N VAL A 96 3.52 3.49 -11.05
CA VAL A 96 2.55 4.04 -11.98
C VAL A 96 2.86 5.54 -12.05
N PRO A 97 3.21 6.10 -13.22
CA PRO A 97 3.57 7.50 -13.33
C PRO A 97 2.51 8.39 -12.68
N GLY A 98 2.94 9.20 -11.71
CA GLY A 98 2.08 10.14 -10.99
C GLY A 98 1.32 9.59 -9.78
N ARG A 99 1.39 8.28 -9.50
CA ARG A 99 0.89 7.68 -8.25
C ARG A 99 1.93 7.80 -7.13
N ARG A 100 1.48 8.13 -5.91
CA ARG A 100 2.34 8.21 -4.73
C ARG A 100 2.75 6.81 -4.25
N SER A 101 3.95 6.68 -3.69
CA SER A 101 4.35 5.46 -2.99
C SER A 101 3.55 5.31 -1.69
N ALA A 102 3.38 4.06 -1.23
CA ALA A 102 2.78 3.76 0.07
C ALA A 102 3.43 4.55 1.22
N ALA A 103 4.76 4.65 1.18
CA ALA A 103 5.58 5.33 2.18
C ALA A 103 5.41 6.86 2.16
N ALA A 104 4.91 7.44 1.05
CA ALA A 104 4.66 8.88 0.95
C ALA A 104 3.42 9.33 1.75
N GLY A 105 2.64 8.39 2.29
CA GLY A 105 1.47 8.66 3.12
C GLY A 105 0.21 8.95 2.30
N CYS A 106 -0.49 10.03 2.63
CA CYS A 106 -1.78 10.40 2.04
C CYS A 106 -1.67 11.43 0.89
N ALA A 107 -2.74 11.60 0.10
CA ALA A 107 -2.79 12.65 -0.91
C ALA A 107 -2.86 14.02 -0.24
N ARG A 108 -1.93 14.93 -0.62
CA ARG A 108 -1.92 16.33 -0.15
C ARG A 108 -2.56 17.31 -1.13
N SER A 109 -3.04 16.83 -2.27
CA SER A 109 -3.85 17.61 -3.22
C SER A 109 -4.91 16.72 -3.89
N PRO A 110 -6.01 17.30 -4.39
CA PRO A 110 -7.02 16.57 -5.15
C PRO A 110 -6.44 15.90 -6.41
N ASP A 111 -5.53 16.57 -7.11
CA ASP A 111 -4.88 15.98 -8.30
C ASP A 111 -4.06 14.73 -7.95
N GLN A 112 -3.40 14.73 -6.79
CA GLN A 112 -2.70 13.54 -6.31
C GLN A 112 -3.69 12.42 -5.98
N LEU A 113 -4.80 12.74 -5.30
CA LEU A 113 -5.87 11.78 -5.02
C LEU A 113 -6.45 11.19 -6.32
N SER A 114 -6.69 12.00 -7.35
CA SER A 114 -7.14 11.54 -8.68
C SER A 114 -6.17 10.53 -9.28
N ARG A 115 -4.87 10.83 -9.33
CA ARG A 115 -3.85 9.92 -9.89
C ARG A 115 -3.73 8.63 -9.08
N ASP A 116 -3.85 8.71 -7.76
CA ASP A 116 -3.79 7.54 -6.89
C ASP A 116 -4.98 6.61 -7.10
N LEU A 117 -6.18 7.17 -7.30
CA LEU A 117 -7.37 6.40 -7.64
C LEU A 117 -7.24 5.76 -9.02
N VAL A 118 -6.89 6.51 -10.07
CA VAL A 118 -6.68 5.93 -11.42
C VAL A 118 -5.69 4.77 -11.37
N GLY A 119 -4.54 4.95 -10.69
CA GLY A 119 -3.54 3.90 -10.54
C GLY A 119 -4.00 2.70 -9.72
N ALA A 120 -4.75 2.90 -8.63
CA ALA A 120 -5.27 1.82 -7.80
C ALA A 120 -6.32 0.99 -8.55
N PHE A 121 -7.23 1.64 -9.29
CA PHE A 121 -8.24 0.95 -10.10
C PHE A 121 -7.64 0.23 -11.31
N ALA A 122 -6.64 0.83 -11.98
CA ALA A 122 -5.93 0.18 -13.09
C ALA A 122 -5.22 -1.11 -12.66
N LEU A 123 -4.81 -1.22 -11.40
CA LEU A 123 -4.15 -2.39 -10.82
C LEU A 123 -5.10 -3.29 -10.02
N HIS A 124 -6.41 -2.99 -10.01
CA HIS A 124 -7.40 -3.70 -9.18
C HIS A 124 -7.04 -3.79 -7.69
N ASP A 125 -6.32 -2.78 -7.18
CA ASP A 125 -5.76 -2.76 -5.84
C ASP A 125 -6.75 -2.14 -4.85
N VAL A 126 -7.64 -2.98 -4.31
CA VAL A 126 -8.68 -2.60 -3.33
C VAL A 126 -8.09 -1.89 -2.12
N ASN A 127 -6.95 -2.39 -1.61
CA ASN A 127 -6.33 -1.84 -0.41
C ASN A 127 -5.91 -0.38 -0.64
N ARG A 128 -5.47 -0.06 -1.85
CA ARG A 128 -5.03 1.29 -2.21
C ARG A 128 -6.19 2.22 -2.51
N VAL A 129 -7.31 1.70 -3.00
CA VAL A 129 -8.58 2.44 -3.01
C VAL A 129 -9.03 2.73 -1.58
N ALA A 130 -8.96 1.74 -0.69
CA ALA A 130 -9.34 1.88 0.72
C ALA A 130 -8.47 2.90 1.46
N GLU A 131 -7.15 2.94 1.24
CA GLU A 131 -6.27 3.98 1.80
C GLU A 131 -6.64 5.40 1.37
N SER A 132 -7.31 5.54 0.23
CA SER A 132 -7.79 6.82 -0.29
C SER A 132 -9.18 7.18 0.23
N TYR A 133 -9.81 6.31 1.05
CA TYR A 133 -11.13 6.51 1.64
C TYR A 133 -11.05 7.06 3.08
N HIS A 134 -12.01 7.90 3.45
CA HIS A 134 -12.10 8.50 4.78
C HIS A 134 -12.76 7.55 5.79
N TRP A 135 -11.95 6.84 6.58
CA TRP A 135 -12.42 5.91 7.61
C TRP A 135 -12.62 6.52 9.00
N ALA A 136 -12.07 7.71 9.26
CA ALA A 136 -12.06 8.28 10.61
C ALA A 136 -13.49 8.45 11.15
N GLY A 137 -13.75 7.89 12.34
CA GLY A 137 -15.06 7.89 12.99
C GLY A 137 -16.01 6.75 12.58
N MET A 138 -15.63 5.88 11.64
CA MET A 138 -16.44 4.71 11.29
C MET A 138 -16.19 3.53 12.24
N ASN A 139 -17.27 2.89 12.68
CA ASN A 139 -17.19 1.58 13.31
C ASN A 139 -17.25 0.45 12.26
N GLN A 140 -16.96 -0.78 12.68
CA GLN A 140 -16.93 -1.94 11.79
C GLN A 140 -18.23 -2.17 11.01
N ARG A 141 -19.40 -1.95 11.62
CA ARG A 141 -20.70 -2.12 10.94
C ARG A 141 -20.90 -1.12 9.81
N GLN A 142 -20.37 0.09 9.96
CA GLN A 142 -20.39 1.13 8.93
C GLN A 142 -19.35 0.88 7.84
N ALA A 143 -18.16 0.38 8.21
CA ALA A 143 -17.05 0.19 7.28
C ALA A 143 -17.24 -1.01 6.33
N LEU A 144 -17.87 -2.09 6.79
CA LEU A 144 -18.02 -3.33 6.00
C LEU A 144 -18.78 -3.14 4.67
N PRO A 145 -19.94 -2.46 4.62
CA PRO A 145 -20.62 -2.18 3.35
C PRO A 145 -19.78 -1.33 2.39
N VAL A 146 -19.02 -0.36 2.93
CA VAL A 146 -18.13 0.49 2.13
C VAL A 146 -17.02 -0.35 1.50
N MET A 147 -16.34 -1.20 2.27
CA MET A 147 -15.32 -2.09 1.71
C MET A 147 -15.86 -2.98 0.59
N LYS A 148 -17.05 -3.59 0.78
CA LYS A 148 -17.71 -4.38 -0.27
C LYS A 148 -18.06 -3.56 -1.51
N GLN A 149 -18.33 -2.26 -1.36
CA GLN A 149 -18.54 -1.37 -2.49
C GLN A 149 -17.22 -1.08 -3.21
N LEU A 150 -16.16 -0.74 -2.48
CA LEU A 150 -14.84 -0.48 -3.06
C LEU A 150 -14.29 -1.70 -3.79
N GLU A 151 -14.45 -2.90 -3.23
CA GLU A 151 -14.10 -4.19 -3.86
C GLU A 151 -14.83 -4.41 -5.19
N ARG A 152 -16.15 -4.16 -5.22
CA ARG A 152 -16.91 -4.30 -6.46
C ARG A 152 -16.49 -3.29 -7.52
N LEU A 153 -16.25 -2.04 -7.10
CA LEU A 153 -15.83 -0.98 -8.01
C LEU A 153 -14.43 -1.25 -8.57
N SER A 154 -13.50 -1.73 -7.74
CA SER A 154 -12.11 -1.96 -8.17
C SER A 154 -11.95 -3.08 -9.19
N THR A 155 -12.99 -3.87 -9.49
CA THR A 155 -12.96 -4.90 -10.55
C THR A 155 -12.89 -4.32 -11.97
N GLN A 156 -13.08 -3.00 -12.12
CA GLN A 156 -13.05 -2.33 -13.40
C GLN A 156 -12.03 -1.18 -13.40
N PRO A 157 -11.27 -0.99 -14.48
CA PRO A 157 -10.37 0.16 -14.60
C PRO A 157 -11.16 1.47 -14.78
N LEU A 158 -10.56 2.56 -14.33
CA LEU A 158 -11.07 3.91 -14.60
C LEU A 158 -10.48 4.43 -15.91
N SER A 159 -11.30 5.11 -16.71
CA SER A 159 -10.82 5.95 -17.80
C SER A 159 -10.39 7.33 -17.27
N ASP A 160 -11.04 7.82 -16.20
CA ASP A 160 -10.71 9.10 -15.58
C ASP A 160 -11.16 9.18 -14.11
N ALA A 161 -10.49 10.04 -13.34
CA ALA A 161 -10.90 10.45 -11.99
C ALA A 161 -10.67 11.95 -11.82
N ARG A 162 -11.75 12.73 -11.75
CA ARG A 162 -11.68 14.20 -11.77
C ARG A 162 -12.23 14.82 -10.51
N PHE A 163 -11.49 15.80 -9.97
CA PHE A 163 -11.96 16.61 -8.87
C PHE A 163 -12.81 17.78 -9.38
N LEU A 164 -14.02 17.90 -8.85
CA LEU A 164 -14.95 18.98 -9.14
C LEU A 164 -15.06 19.85 -7.88
N ALA A 165 -14.38 21.00 -7.90
CA ALA A 165 -14.36 21.95 -6.80
C ALA A 165 -15.70 22.69 -6.60
N ALA A 166 -16.61 22.59 -7.57
CA ALA A 166 -17.94 23.17 -7.52
C ALA A 166 -18.99 22.08 -7.74
N TRP A 167 -19.87 21.92 -6.76
CA TRP A 167 -21.12 21.18 -6.94
C TRP A 167 -22.07 22.05 -7.79
N ILE A 168 -22.62 21.51 -8.88
CA ILE A 168 -23.68 22.18 -9.64
C ILE A 168 -24.97 22.02 -8.82
N GLY A 169 -25.18 22.94 -7.88
CA GLY A 169 -26.42 23.10 -7.14
C GLY A 169 -27.08 24.39 -7.59
N SER A 170 -28.20 24.29 -8.30
CA SER A 170 -29.05 25.43 -8.61
C SER A 170 -29.81 25.83 -7.35
N GLY A 171 -29.31 26.84 -6.62
CA GLY A 171 -29.99 27.41 -5.45
C GLY A 171 -29.17 28.47 -4.72
N GLU A 172 -29.83 29.55 -4.32
CA GLU A 172 -29.26 30.75 -3.67
C GLU A 172 -28.64 30.42 -2.29
N ASP A 173 -29.11 29.34 -1.66
CA ASP A 173 -28.64 28.82 -0.38
C ASP A 173 -27.37 27.94 -0.50
N ALA A 174 -26.98 27.50 -1.70
CA ALA A 174 -25.85 26.60 -1.91
C ALA A 174 -24.49 27.26 -1.67
N ALA A 175 -24.39 28.59 -1.79
CA ALA A 175 -23.14 29.33 -1.65
C ALA A 175 -22.70 29.54 -0.19
N HIS A 176 -23.64 29.51 0.77
CA HIS A 176 -23.37 29.80 2.18
C HIS A 176 -23.09 28.54 3.02
N ALA A 177 -23.30 27.35 2.44
CA ALA A 177 -23.10 26.05 3.10
C ALA A 177 -21.95 25.22 2.50
N MET A 178 -21.14 25.78 1.58
CA MET A 178 -20.00 25.05 1.04
C MET A 178 -18.87 24.95 2.07
N PRO A 179 -18.50 23.73 2.51
CA PRO A 179 -17.20 23.56 3.14
C PRO A 179 -16.16 23.88 2.07
N ARG A 180 -15.33 24.90 2.31
CA ARG A 180 -14.27 25.34 1.37
C ARG A 180 -13.21 24.25 1.08
N ASP A 181 -13.33 23.12 1.77
CA ASP A 181 -12.41 22.00 1.79
C ASP A 181 -13.03 20.73 1.18
N ALA A 182 -14.23 20.84 0.58
CA ALA A 182 -15.02 19.72 0.06
C ALA A 182 -15.45 19.96 -1.40
N GLY A 183 -15.23 18.95 -2.23
CA GLY A 183 -15.71 18.89 -3.61
C GLY A 183 -16.13 17.46 -3.95
N LEU A 184 -16.41 17.17 -5.22
CA LEU A 184 -16.67 15.81 -5.66
C LEU A 184 -15.46 15.20 -6.35
N MET A 185 -15.26 13.90 -6.15
CA MET A 185 -14.40 13.08 -6.98
C MET A 185 -15.29 12.24 -7.89
N GLN A 186 -15.31 12.58 -9.17
CA GLN A 186 -16.07 11.86 -10.18
C GLN A 186 -15.17 10.81 -10.83
N LEU A 187 -15.56 9.55 -10.69
CA LEU A 187 -14.88 8.40 -11.28
C LEU A 187 -15.62 7.98 -12.54
N VAL A 188 -14.92 7.91 -13.67
CA VAL A 188 -15.45 7.44 -14.95
C VAL A 188 -14.83 6.08 -15.24
N PHE A 189 -15.65 5.05 -15.35
CA PHE A 189 -15.20 3.69 -15.62
C PHE A 189 -15.01 3.46 -17.11
N ALA A 190 -13.98 2.70 -17.48
CA ALA A 190 -13.68 2.35 -18.87
C ALA A 190 -14.54 1.19 -19.41
N ASP A 191 -15.68 0.91 -18.77
CA ASP A 191 -16.63 -0.07 -19.27
C ASP A 191 -17.43 0.49 -20.46
N HIS A 192 -18.15 -0.39 -21.16
CA HIS A 192 -18.96 -0.01 -22.32
C HIS A 192 -20.15 0.90 -21.95
N SER A 193 -20.48 1.03 -20.66
CA SER A 193 -21.56 1.88 -20.18
C SER A 193 -21.11 3.30 -19.85
N GLY A 194 -19.79 3.55 -19.77
CA GLY A 194 -19.23 4.82 -19.31
C GLY A 194 -19.72 5.16 -17.91
N ARG A 195 -19.88 4.15 -17.04
CA ARG A 195 -20.48 4.33 -15.71
C ARG A 195 -19.75 5.43 -14.93
N ILE A 196 -20.51 6.32 -14.32
CA ILE A 196 -20.00 7.41 -13.50
C ILE A 196 -20.38 7.15 -12.03
N VAL A 197 -19.41 7.33 -11.14
CA VAL A 197 -19.61 7.26 -9.68
C VAL A 197 -18.99 8.49 -9.05
N ASP A 198 -19.80 9.23 -8.29
CA ASP A 198 -19.33 10.41 -7.56
C ASP A 198 -19.12 10.07 -6.08
N PHE A 199 -18.00 10.55 -5.54
CA PHE A 199 -17.71 10.54 -4.11
C PHE A 199 -17.55 11.96 -3.60
N ASN A 200 -17.93 12.22 -2.35
CA ASN A 200 -17.51 13.43 -1.68
C ASN A 200 -15.99 13.39 -1.44
N VAL A 201 -15.34 14.55 -1.47
CA VAL A 201 -13.94 14.69 -1.05
C VAL A 201 -13.91 15.37 0.31
N ARG A 202 -13.22 14.74 1.26
CA ARG A 202 -13.01 15.28 2.61
C ARG A 202 -11.54 15.59 2.83
N ARG A 203 -11.28 16.74 3.45
CA ARG A 203 -9.97 17.07 3.99
C ARG A 203 -9.88 16.66 5.46
N TYR A 204 -8.91 15.82 5.80
CA TYR A 204 -8.69 15.35 7.17
C TYR A 204 -7.19 15.27 7.46
N ALA A 205 -6.74 15.87 8.56
CA ALA A 205 -5.32 15.90 8.95
C ALA A 205 -4.34 16.37 7.83
N GLY A 206 -4.78 17.31 6.99
CA GLY A 206 -3.99 17.83 5.85
C GLY A 206 -4.00 16.95 4.60
N CYS A 207 -4.75 15.85 4.62
CA CYS A 207 -4.91 14.89 3.53
C CYS A 207 -6.27 15.04 2.83
N TYR A 208 -6.35 14.58 1.58
CA TYR A 208 -7.58 14.46 0.81
C TYR A 208 -8.00 12.99 0.71
N PHE A 209 -9.28 12.72 0.94
CA PHE A 209 -9.88 11.39 0.88
C PHE A 209 -11.23 11.43 0.17
N ILE A 210 -11.60 10.32 -0.48
CA ILE A 210 -12.99 10.10 -0.91
C ILE A 210 -13.84 9.63 0.27
N ALA A 211 -15.13 9.97 0.26
CA ALA A 211 -16.12 9.59 1.25
C ALA A 211 -17.48 9.39 0.60
N ALA A 212 -18.29 8.51 1.20
CA ALA A 212 -19.72 8.41 0.88
C ALA A 212 -20.46 9.60 1.50
#